data_AF-A0A523BMH4-F1
#
_entry.id   AF-A0A523BMH4-F1
#
_cell.length_a   1.000
_cell.length_b   1.000
_cell.length_c   1.000
_cell.angle_alpha   90.00
_cell.angle_beta   90.00
_cell.angle_gamma   90.00
#
_symmetry.space_group_name_H-M   'P 1'
#
loop_
_entity.id
_entity.type
_entity.pdbx_description
1 polymer ?
#
loop_
_entity_poly.entity_id
_entity_poly.type
_entity_poly.pdbx_seq_one_letter_code
_entity_poly.pdbx_strand_id
1 'polypeptide(L)' 'MEIAVLTFLLIIAAFFLITVGMLLLFLHSLREGGKVEGGGVLVIGPFPIVFGTN' A
#
# COMPACT_ATOMS: atom_id res chain seq x y z
N MET A 1 -23.43 14.53 -11.29
CA MET A 1 -23.51 13.71 -10.05
C MET A 1 -23.00 12.29 -10.28
N GLU A 2 -23.29 11.64 -11.41
CA GLU A 2 -22.84 10.26 -11.70
C GLU A 2 -21.31 10.08 -11.68
N ILE A 3 -20.54 10.99 -12.27
CA ILE A 3 -19.07 10.90 -12.27
C ILE A 3 -18.50 10.92 -10.85
N ALA A 4 -19.04 11.76 -9.97
CA ALA A 4 -18.57 11.85 -8.59
C ALA A 4 -18.81 10.54 -7.82
N VAL A 5 -19.95 9.88 -8.04
CA VAL A 5 -20.26 8.58 -7.43
C VAL A 5 -19.32 7.51 -7.95
N LEU A 6 -19.08 7.46 -9.27
CA LEU A 6 -18.15 6.51 -9.87
C LEU A 6 -16.72 6.73 -9.37
N THR A 7 -16.26 7.98 -9.29
CA THR A 7 -14.94 8.32 -8.74
C THR A 7 -14.81 7.84 -7.29
N PHE A 8 -15.82 8.08 -6.47
CA PHE A 8 -15.79 7.66 -5.07
C PHE A 8 -15.77 6.13 -4.92
N LEU A 9 -16.56 5.41 -5.73
CA LEU A 9 -16.54 3.94 -5.77
C LEU A 9 -15.17 3.41 -6.18
N LEU A 10 -14.53 3.99 -7.20
CA LEU A 10 -13.21 3.58 -7.65
C LEU A 10 -12.13 3.85 -6.59
N ILE A 11 -12.18 4.99 -5.89
CA ILE A 11 -11.25 5.30 -4.79
C ILE A 11 -11.38 4.27 -3.67
N ILE A 12 -12.61 3.94 -3.27
CA ILE A 12 -12.87 2.93 -2.25
C ILE A 12 -12.37 1.56 -2.69
N ALA A 13 -12.68 1.15 -3.92
CA ALA A 13 -12.21 -0.13 -4.46
C ALA A 13 -10.68 -0.22 -4.49
N ALA A 14 -10.00 0.85 -4.92
CA ALA A 14 -8.54 0.92 -4.94
C ALA A 14 -7.95 0.85 -3.52
N PHE A 15 -8.53 1.57 -2.56
CA PHE A 15 -8.11 1.52 -1.16
C PHE A 15 -8.17 0.09 -0.61
N PHE A 16 -9.27 -0.63 -0.83
CA PHE A 16 -9.41 -2.02 -0.38
C PHE A 16 -8.44 -2.96 -1.11
N LEU A 17 -8.27 -2.82 -2.43
CA LEU A 17 -7.32 -3.62 -3.20
C LEU A 17 -5.89 -3.47 -2.67
N ILE A 18 -5.43 -2.24 -2.44
CA ILE A 18 -4.10 -1.96 -1.90
C ILE A 18 -3.98 -2.53 -0.48
N THR A 19 -4.98 -2.32 0.37
CA THR A 19 -4.98 -2.80 1.75
C THR A 19 -4.91 -4.33 1.82
N VAL A 20 -5.72 -5.03 1.02
CA VAL A 20 -5.68 -6.51 0.95
C VAL A 20 -4.33 -6.98 0.40
N GLY A 21 -3.81 -6.34 -0.64
CA GLY A 21 -2.48 -6.66 -1.17
C GLY A 21 -1.38 -6.53 -0.12
N MET A 22 -1.37 -5.43 0.65
CA MET A 22 -0.41 -5.24 1.75
C MET A 22 -0.58 -6.29 2.85
N LEU A 23 -1.81 -6.62 3.23
CA LEU A 23 -2.08 -7.66 4.23
C LEU A 23 -1.60 -9.03 3.76
N LEU A 24 -1.80 -9.39 2.50
CA LEU A 24 -1.31 -10.66 1.95
C LEU A 24 0.22 -10.74 1.97
N LEU A 25 0.90 -9.66 1.57
CA LEU A 25 2.36 -9.57 1.64
C LEU A 25 2.86 -9.70 3.08
N PHE A 26 2.19 -9.03 4.03
CA PHE A 26 2.50 -9.15 5.44
C PHE A 26 2.30 -10.58 5.96
N LEU A 27 1.16 -11.21 5.68
CA LEU A 27 0.89 -12.60 6.09
C LEU A 27 1.88 -13.59 5.46
N HIS A 28 2.29 -13.36 4.22
CA HIS A 28 3.33 -14.15 3.57
C HIS A 28 4.66 -14.04 4.30
N SER A 29 5.07 -12.81 4.67
CA SER A 29 6.31 -12.56 5.41
C SER A 29 6.33 -13.24 6.79
N LEU A 30 5.18 -13.34 7.47
CA LEU A 30 5.06 -14.05 8.74
C LEU A 30 5.24 -15.57 8.60
N ARG A 31 4.85 -16.15 7.46
CA ARG A 31 4.89 -17.61 7.24
C ARG A 31 6.31 -18.13 7.02
N GLU A 32 7.19 -17.32 6.43
CA GLU A 32 8.58 -17.70 6.17
C GLU A 32 9.47 -17.61 7.42
N GLY A 33 8.96 -17.05 8.53
CA GLY A 33 9.63 -17.06 9.84
C GLY A 33 10.93 -16.27 9.90
N GLY A 34 11.22 -15.47 8.86
CA GLY A 34 12.43 -14.67 8.72
C GLY A 34 12.32 -13.27 9.30
N LYS A 35 13.42 -12.52 9.22
CA LYS A 35 13.45 -11.09 9.57
C LYS A 35 12.60 -10.32 8.54
N VAL A 36 11.54 -9.67 9.01
CA VAL A 36 10.69 -8.83 8.16
C VAL A 36 11.24 -7.40 8.17
N GLU A 37 11.65 -6.91 7.01
CA GLU A 37 12.06 -5.52 6.82
C GLU A 37 10.91 -4.70 6.28
N GLY A 38 10.54 -3.67 7.04
CA GLY A 38 9.51 -2.71 6.67
C GLY A 38 10.13 -1.43 6.11
N GLY A 39 9.44 -0.82 5.15
CA GLY A 39 9.82 0.47 4.59
C GLY A 39 8.62 1.23 4.06
N GLY A 40 8.87 2.47 3.64
CA GLY A 40 7.88 3.36 3.05
C GLY A 40 8.54 4.39 2.16
N VAL A 41 7.74 5.01 1.29
CA VAL A 41 8.20 6.11 0.44
C VAL A 41 7.31 7.32 0.68
N LEU A 42 7.92 8.46 1.00
CA LEU A 42 7.26 9.75 1.01
C LEU A 42 7.61 10.48 -0.29
N VAL A 43 6.64 10.60 -1.21
CA VAL A 43 6.84 11.30 -2.49
C VAL A 43 6.60 12.79 -2.28
N ILE A 44 7.67 13.59 -2.25
CA ILE A 44 7.60 15.06 -2.19
C ILE A 44 8.05 15.62 -3.54
N GLY A 45 7.10 15.94 -4.41
CA GLY A 45 7.41 16.36 -5.78
C GLY A 45 8.14 15.25 -6.57
N PRO A 46 9.04 15.57 -7.51
CA PRO A 46 9.73 14.55 -8.31
C PRO A 46 10.77 13.73 -7.52
N PHE A 47 11.03 14.08 -6.25
CA PHE A 47 12.03 13.42 -5.42
C PHE A 47 11.35 12.57 -4.34
N PRO A 48 11.40 11.23 -4.46
CA PRO A 48 10.91 10.34 -3.42
C PRO A 48 11.93 10.25 -2.27
N ILE A 49 11.44 10.30 -1.02
CA ILE A 49 12.22 9.96 0.17
C ILE A 49 11.87 8.51 0.54
N VAL A 50 12.84 7.62 0.40
CA VAL A 50 12.69 6.19 0.72
C VAL A 50 13.16 5.94 2.15
N PHE A 51 12.33 5.27 2.94
CA PHE A 51 12.62 4.81 4.28
C PHE A 51 12.53 3.28 4.30
N GLY A 52 13.44 2.62 4.98
CA GLY A 52 13.46 1.17 5.10
C GLY A 52 14.47 0.74 6.13
N THR A 53 14.19 -0.35 6.84
CA THR A 53 15.14 -0.99 7.74
C THR A 53 16.08 -1.92 6.98
N ASN A 54 17.23 -2.25 7.57
CA ASN A 54 18.15 -3.31 7.17
C ASN A 54 17.96 -4.51 8.11
#